data_AF-A0A9P5NR71-F1
#
_entry.id   AF-A0A9P5NR71-F1
#
_cell.length_a   1.000
_cell.length_b   1.000
_cell.length_c   1.000
_cell.angle_alpha   90.00
_cell.angle_beta   90.00
_cell.angle_gamma   90.00
#
_symmetry.space_group_name_H-M   'P 1'
#
loop_
_entity.id
_entity.type
_entity.pdbx_description
1 polymer ?
#
loop_
_entity_poly.entity_id
_entity_poly.type
_entity_poly.pdbx_seq_one_letter_code
_entity_poly.pdbx_strand_id
1 'polypeptide(L)'
;MAAHGFPNYFMFIGPNSPIGNGPVLISIEAQADYILKMMDRWQTENIHSFSPKKEAVEDFIEWKDKFMKGTVWQEECRSWYKRNSVSGKITALWPGSTMHYLEAIAEPRYNDWDIKYDGNRFAFLGNGYSRTEKDLTADWAYYIRNEDDGPYLSRGKRTKVLSKSGTVTRSSDGIFFIPSS
;
A
#
# COMPACT_ATOMS: atom_id res chain seq x y z
N MET A 1 2.76 7.25 -6.30
CA MET A 1 3.88 6.93 -5.38
C MET A 1 5.21 6.71 -6.10
N ALA A 2 5.24 6.09 -7.29
CA ALA A 2 6.45 5.98 -8.12
C ALA A 2 6.10 6.19 -9.60
N ALA A 3 7.09 6.29 -10.48
CA ALA A 3 6.91 6.52 -11.91
C ALA A 3 7.80 5.58 -12.74
N HIS A 4 7.24 5.04 -13.83
CA HIS A 4 8.01 4.20 -14.74
C HIS A 4 9.15 5.00 -15.38
N GLY A 5 10.32 4.39 -15.51
CA GLY A 5 11.52 5.02 -16.07
C GLY A 5 12.33 5.86 -15.08
N PHE A 6 11.85 5.99 -13.83
CA PHE A 6 12.56 6.65 -12.74
C PHE A 6 12.90 5.60 -11.66
N PRO A 7 14.03 4.88 -11.81
CA PRO A 7 14.42 3.87 -10.84
C PRO A 7 14.73 4.50 -9.48
N ASN A 8 14.47 3.76 -8.40
CA ASN A 8 14.75 4.16 -7.01
C ASN A 8 14.08 5.48 -6.60
N TYR A 9 12.94 5.81 -7.21
CA TYR A 9 12.20 7.04 -6.97
C TYR A 9 10.86 6.74 -6.30
N PHE A 10 10.62 7.42 -5.19
CA PHE A 10 9.33 7.49 -4.51
C PHE A 10 8.91 8.94 -4.30
N MET A 11 7.61 9.18 -4.24
CA MET A 11 7.01 10.47 -3.93
C MET A 11 5.81 10.34 -3.01
N PHE A 12 5.78 11.22 -2.01
CA PHE A 12 4.61 11.45 -1.18
C PHE A 12 3.60 12.34 -1.91
N ILE A 13 2.31 12.07 -1.67
CA ILE A 13 1.19 12.88 -2.20
C ILE A 13 1.30 13.16 -3.71
N GLY A 14 1.84 12.19 -4.46
CA GLY A 14 1.99 12.31 -5.90
C GLY A 14 0.67 12.17 -6.66
N PRO A 15 0.68 12.35 -7.99
CA PRO A 15 -0.47 12.11 -8.83
C PRO A 15 -1.15 10.77 -8.53
N ASN A 16 -2.48 10.78 -8.60
CA ASN A 16 -3.36 9.64 -8.30
C ASN A 16 -3.25 9.08 -6.88
N SER A 17 -2.79 9.86 -5.89
CA SER A 17 -2.47 9.35 -4.56
C SER A 17 -3.04 10.10 -3.36
N PRO A 18 -3.21 11.45 -3.33
CA PRO A 18 -3.98 12.06 -2.26
C PRO A 18 -5.42 11.53 -2.28
N ILE A 19 -5.91 11.16 -1.10
CA ILE A 19 -7.33 10.93 -0.88
C ILE A 19 -8.05 12.27 -0.83
N GLY A 20 -9.16 12.40 -1.57
CA GLY A 20 -9.96 13.64 -1.62
C GLY A 20 -11.11 13.68 -0.61
N ASN A 21 -11.44 12.53 -0.01
CA ASN A 21 -12.61 12.31 0.82
C ASN A 21 -12.26 11.88 2.26
N GLY A 22 -11.05 12.21 2.72
CA GLY A 22 -10.56 11.87 4.04
C GLY A 22 -9.31 12.66 4.44
N PRO A 23 -8.79 12.43 5.65
CA PRO A 23 -7.65 13.17 6.17
C PRO A 23 -6.37 12.82 5.44
N VAL A 24 -5.79 13.74 4.67
CA VAL A 24 -4.57 13.50 3.88
C VAL A 24 -3.41 12.93 4.72
N LEU A 25 -3.30 13.31 5.99
CA LEU A 25 -2.25 12.80 6.89
C LEU A 25 -2.21 11.26 6.95
N ILE A 26 -3.37 10.59 7.01
CA ILE A 26 -3.41 9.12 7.06
C ILE A 26 -2.87 8.49 5.77
N SER A 27 -3.04 9.18 4.63
CA SER A 27 -2.49 8.70 3.35
C SER A 27 -0.97 8.84 3.30
N ILE A 28 -0.40 9.84 3.99
CA ILE A 28 1.04 10.05 4.09
C ILE A 28 1.67 8.97 4.96
N GLU A 29 1.07 8.69 6.12
CA GLU A 29 1.54 7.61 7.02
C GLU A 29 1.53 6.26 6.31
N ALA A 30 0.43 5.93 5.61
CA ALA A 30 0.36 4.69 4.83
C ALA A 30 1.37 4.64 3.67
N GLN A 31 1.68 5.78 3.04
CA GLN A 31 2.77 5.87 2.05
C GLN A 31 4.13 5.60 2.69
N ALA A 32 4.38 6.14 3.89
CA ALA A 32 5.63 5.92 4.59
C ALA A 32 5.83 4.43 4.91
N ASP A 33 4.79 3.77 5.43
CA ASP A 33 4.83 2.32 5.70
C ASP A 33 5.09 1.50 4.43
N TYR A 34 4.46 1.86 3.31
CA TYR A 34 4.69 1.20 2.01
C TYR A 34 6.16 1.36 1.58
N ILE A 35 6.68 2.58 1.64
CA ILE A 35 8.05 2.90 1.21
C ILE A 35 9.05 2.19 2.11
N LEU A 36 8.85 2.18 3.43
CA LEU A 36 9.71 1.47 4.38
C LEU A 36 9.75 -0.04 4.11
N LYS A 37 8.61 -0.68 3.81
CA LYS A 37 8.58 -2.10 3.40
C LYS A 37 9.39 -2.36 2.12
N MET A 38 9.28 -1.47 1.13
CA MET A 38 10.07 -1.57 -0.10
C MET A 38 11.57 -1.35 0.16
N MET A 39 11.92 -0.41 1.04
CA MET A 39 13.30 -0.09 1.41
C MET A 39 13.97 -1.20 2.22
N ASP A 40 13.26 -1.79 3.19
CA ASP A 40 13.77 -2.92 3.96
C ASP A 40 14.13 -4.09 3.03
N ARG A 41 13.22 -4.42 2.11
CA ARG A 41 13.47 -5.42 1.07
C ARG A 41 14.67 -5.05 0.19
N TRP A 42 14.77 -3.79 -0.22
CA TRP A 42 15.90 -3.31 -1.02
C TRP A 42 17.24 -3.55 -0.31
N GLN A 43 17.33 -3.16 0.96
CA GLN A 43 18.55 -3.25 1.74
C GLN A 43 18.92 -4.69 2.12
N THR A 44 17.94 -5.60 2.17
CA THR A 44 18.15 -6.97 2.62
C THR A 44 18.28 -8.00 1.50
N GLU A 45 17.81 -7.72 0.29
CA GLU A 45 17.81 -8.69 -0.83
C GLU A 45 18.83 -8.39 -1.95
N ASN A 46 19.83 -7.54 -1.70
CA ASN A 46 20.87 -7.18 -2.68
C ASN A 46 20.30 -6.62 -4.01
N ILE A 47 19.26 -5.79 -3.89
CA ILE A 47 18.62 -5.13 -5.03
C ILE A 47 19.45 -3.89 -5.42
N HIS A 48 19.76 -3.74 -6.70
CA HIS A 48 20.43 -2.55 -7.24
C HIS A 48 19.42 -1.44 -7.53
N SER A 49 18.32 -1.79 -8.19
CA SER A 49 17.26 -0.84 -8.50
C SER A 49 15.90 -1.47 -8.64
N PHE A 50 14.86 -0.69 -8.35
CA PHE A 50 13.48 -1.02 -8.67
C PHE A 50 12.79 0.14 -9.40
N SER A 51 11.89 -0.20 -10.33
CA SER A 51 11.02 0.75 -11.03
C SER A 51 9.66 0.08 -11.23
N PRO A 52 8.53 0.80 -11.16
CA PRO A 52 7.26 0.20 -11.54
C PRO A 52 7.30 -0.20 -13.01
N LYS A 53 6.69 -1.35 -13.33
CA LYS A 53 6.55 -1.83 -14.70
C LYS A 53 5.67 -0.88 -15.49
N LYS A 54 5.97 -0.72 -16.78
CA LYS A 54 5.16 0.13 -17.67
C LYS A 54 3.71 -0.35 -17.73
N GLU A 55 3.52 -1.65 -17.96
CA GLU A 55 2.19 -2.30 -18.02
C GLU A 55 1.37 -2.08 -16.74
N ALA A 56 1.98 -2.21 -15.56
CA ALA A 56 1.29 -1.99 -14.29
C ALA A 56 0.83 -0.52 -14.11
N VAL A 57 1.62 0.43 -14.59
CA VAL A 57 1.25 1.86 -14.58
C VAL A 57 0.10 2.11 -15.56
N GLU A 58 0.16 1.56 -16.77
CA GLU A 58 -0.88 1.72 -17.80
C GLU A 58 -2.21 1.11 -17.34
N ASP A 59 -2.20 -0.12 -16.82
CA ASP A 59 -3.37 -0.82 -16.29
C ASP A 59 -4.02 -0.04 -15.14
N PHE A 60 -3.21 0.50 -14.22
CA PHE A 60 -3.72 1.32 -13.12
C PHE A 60 -4.38 2.61 -13.62
N ILE A 61 -3.77 3.29 -14.59
CA ILE A 61 -4.32 4.52 -15.16
C ILE A 61 -5.64 4.24 -15.89
N GLU A 62 -5.71 3.17 -16.68
CA GLU A 62 -6.94 2.76 -17.36
C GLU A 62 -8.07 2.48 -16.36
N TRP A 63 -7.78 1.65 -15.35
CA TRP A 63 -8.76 1.29 -14.32
C TRP A 63 -9.25 2.52 -13.55
N LYS A 64 -8.32 3.39 -13.12
CA LYS A 64 -8.63 4.65 -12.43
C LYS A 64 -9.49 5.56 -13.29
N ASP A 65 -9.10 5.79 -14.54
CA ASP A 65 -9.85 6.67 -15.46
C ASP A 65 -11.28 6.16 -15.67
N LYS A 66 -11.46 4.84 -15.76
CA LYS A 66 -12.80 4.23 -15.83
C LYS A 66 -13.59 4.42 -14.55
N PHE A 67 -12.99 4.21 -13.38
CA PHE A 67 -13.65 4.38 -12.07
C PHE A 67 -14.10 5.82 -11.84
N MET A 68 -13.23 6.80 -12.13
CA MET A 68 -13.47 8.21 -11.87
C MET A 68 -14.68 8.78 -12.61
N LYS A 69 -15.06 8.22 -13.78
CA LYS A 69 -16.23 8.65 -14.56
C LYS A 69 -17.55 8.58 -13.77
N GLY A 70 -17.65 7.65 -12.83
CA GLY A 70 -18.86 7.47 -11.99
C GLY A 70 -18.81 8.23 -10.66
N THR A 71 -17.88 9.17 -10.49
CA THR A 71 -17.67 9.85 -9.21
C THR A 71 -17.98 11.34 -9.31
N VAL A 72 -18.32 11.96 -8.19
CA VAL A 72 -18.54 13.42 -8.08
C VAL A 72 -17.35 14.24 -8.58
N TRP A 73 -16.15 13.66 -8.62
CA TRP A 73 -14.94 14.33 -9.09
C TRP A 73 -14.98 14.65 -10.59
N GLN A 74 -15.77 13.90 -11.38
CA GLN A 74 -15.93 14.10 -12.82
C GLN A 74 -17.11 15.00 -13.22
N GLU A 75 -17.89 15.51 -12.27
CA GLU A 75 -19.00 16.46 -12.52
C GLU A 75 -18.53 17.71 -13.28
N GLU A 76 -19.41 18.44 -13.97
CA GLU A 76 -19.08 19.59 -14.84
C GLU A 76 -18.67 20.88 -14.08
N CYS A 77 -17.83 20.75 -13.06
CA CYS A 77 -17.21 21.86 -12.34
C CYS A 77 -15.73 22.00 -12.70
N ARG A 78 -15.19 23.23 -12.67
CA ARG A 78 -13.74 23.43 -12.77
C ARG A 78 -13.11 23.10 -11.43
N SER A 79 -12.04 22.31 -11.45
CA SER A 79 -11.26 22.02 -10.25
C SER A 79 -9.79 21.86 -10.60
N TRP A 80 -8.93 22.12 -9.61
CA TRP A 80 -7.50 21.85 -9.73
C TRP A 80 -7.23 20.37 -10.03
N TYR A 81 -8.08 19.46 -9.52
CA TYR A 81 -7.99 18.01 -9.76
C TYR A 81 -8.12 17.61 -11.25
N LYS A 82 -8.83 18.42 -12.04
CA LYS A 82 -9.00 18.28 -13.50
C LYS A 82 -8.15 19.29 -14.29
N ARG A 83 -7.08 19.82 -13.70
CA ARG A 83 -6.22 20.85 -14.31
C ARG A 83 -7.01 22.11 -14.72
N ASN A 84 -7.95 22.53 -13.88
CA ASN A 84 -8.88 23.65 -14.13
C ASN A 84 -9.77 23.50 -15.38
N SER A 85 -9.90 22.28 -15.90
CA SER A 85 -10.83 21.95 -16.98
C SER A 85 -12.19 21.50 -16.43
N VAL A 86 -13.25 21.73 -17.22
CA VAL A 86 -14.61 21.27 -16.94
C VAL A 86 -14.73 19.76 -17.15
N SER A 87 -14.07 19.21 -18.17
CA SER A 87 -14.15 17.79 -18.58
C SER A 87 -12.79 17.07 -18.59
N GLY A 88 -11.80 17.62 -17.88
CA GLY A 88 -10.45 17.06 -17.80
C GLY A 88 -10.37 15.74 -17.04
N LYS A 89 -9.33 14.94 -17.32
CA LYS A 89 -9.02 13.75 -16.52
C LYS A 89 -8.65 14.13 -15.09
N ILE A 90 -9.10 13.34 -14.12
CA ILE A 90 -8.65 13.46 -12.73
C ILE A 90 -7.24 12.91 -12.62
N THR A 91 -6.29 13.77 -12.32
CA THR A 91 -4.87 13.41 -12.24
C THR A 91 -4.30 13.47 -10.83
N ALA A 92 -5.00 14.19 -9.94
CA ALA A 92 -4.55 14.37 -8.57
C ALA A 92 -4.96 13.22 -7.66
N LEU A 93 -6.24 12.84 -7.64
CA LEU A 93 -6.83 12.06 -6.55
C LEU A 93 -6.73 10.55 -6.75
N TRP A 94 -6.66 9.82 -5.63
CA TRP A 94 -6.86 8.37 -5.60
C TRP A 94 -8.30 8.00 -5.97
N PRO A 95 -8.50 6.96 -6.80
CA PRO A 95 -9.83 6.39 -7.07
C PRO A 95 -10.34 5.56 -5.88
N GLY A 96 -11.38 6.04 -5.21
CA GLY A 96 -12.11 5.30 -4.18
C GLY A 96 -12.07 5.97 -2.82
N SER A 97 -12.42 5.20 -1.78
CA SER A 97 -12.49 5.69 -0.40
C SER A 97 -11.13 5.70 0.29
N THR A 98 -11.04 6.39 1.44
CA THR A 98 -9.87 6.32 2.33
C THR A 98 -9.56 4.89 2.75
N MET A 99 -10.58 4.11 3.13
CA MET A 99 -10.39 2.71 3.51
C MET A 99 -9.87 1.88 2.33
N HIS A 100 -10.42 2.10 1.12
CA HIS A 100 -9.93 1.46 -0.10
C HIS A 100 -8.45 1.78 -0.35
N TYR A 101 -8.03 3.04 -0.17
CA TYR A 101 -6.62 3.42 -0.30
C TYR A 101 -5.73 2.68 0.69
N LEU A 102 -6.07 2.74 1.99
CA LEU A 102 -5.29 2.13 3.06
C LEU A 102 -5.15 0.62 2.85
N GLU A 103 -6.24 -0.05 2.49
CA GLU A 103 -6.21 -1.48 2.20
C GLU A 103 -5.38 -1.78 0.95
N ALA A 104 -5.54 -0.99 -0.13
CA ALA A 104 -4.87 -1.23 -1.41
C ALA A 104 -3.35 -1.18 -1.29
N ILE A 105 -2.83 -0.25 -0.49
CA ILE A 105 -1.38 -0.04 -0.32
C ILE A 105 -0.82 -0.68 0.96
N ALA A 106 -1.62 -1.39 1.76
CA ALA A 106 -1.14 -2.02 2.99
C ALA A 106 0.01 -3.02 2.74
N GLU A 107 0.03 -3.68 1.60
CA GLU A 107 1.03 -4.67 1.21
C GLU A 107 1.56 -4.35 -0.20
N PRO A 108 2.88 -4.17 -0.38
CA PRO A 108 3.46 -3.95 -1.69
C PRO A 108 3.21 -5.12 -2.63
N ARG A 109 2.64 -4.83 -3.80
CA ARG A 109 2.48 -5.79 -4.89
C ARG A 109 3.79 -5.89 -5.66
N TYR A 110 4.72 -6.69 -5.16
CA TYR A 110 6.07 -6.80 -5.73
C TYR A 110 6.12 -7.22 -7.21
N ASN A 111 5.11 -7.93 -7.71
CA ASN A 111 5.03 -8.34 -9.11
C ASN A 111 4.79 -7.17 -10.09
N ASP A 112 4.36 -6.02 -9.59
CA ASP A 112 4.12 -4.80 -10.37
C ASP A 112 5.42 -3.99 -10.59
N TRP A 113 6.56 -4.50 -10.10
CA TRP A 113 7.87 -3.84 -10.15
C TRP A 113 8.87 -4.61 -11.01
N ASP A 114 9.65 -3.88 -11.78
CA ASP A 114 10.90 -4.35 -12.38
C ASP A 114 12.01 -4.22 -11.33
N ILE A 115 12.63 -5.35 -10.97
CA ILE A 115 13.69 -5.42 -9.96
C ILE A 115 14.98 -5.86 -10.65
N LYS A 116 16.02 -5.05 -10.51
CA LYS A 116 17.38 -5.37 -10.93
C LYS A 116 18.22 -5.63 -9.69
N TYR A 117 18.86 -6.79 -9.63
CA TYR A 117 19.77 -7.18 -8.57
C TYR A 117 21.21 -6.77 -8.90
N ASP A 118 22.03 -6.56 -7.87
CA ASP A 118 23.47 -6.38 -8.04
C ASP A 118 24.17 -7.74 -8.08
N GLY A 119 24.41 -8.27 -9.28
CA GLY A 119 24.96 -9.62 -9.44
C GLY A 119 23.94 -10.73 -9.19
N ASN A 120 24.29 -11.74 -8.39
CA ASN A 120 23.42 -12.89 -8.14
C ASN A 120 22.27 -12.51 -7.19
N ARG A 121 21.02 -12.76 -7.61
CA ARG A 121 19.81 -12.45 -6.81
C ARG A 121 19.75 -13.15 -5.45
N PHE A 122 20.49 -14.24 -5.26
CA PHE A 122 20.55 -14.99 -4.01
C PHE A 122 21.77 -14.63 -3.17
N ALA A 123 22.54 -13.60 -3.55
CA ALA A 123 23.71 -13.16 -2.78
C ALA A 123 23.34 -12.71 -1.35
N PHE A 124 22.08 -12.34 -1.11
CA PHE A 124 21.59 -12.02 0.24
C PHE A 124 21.63 -13.20 1.22
N LEU A 125 21.70 -14.45 0.74
CA LEU A 125 21.92 -15.63 1.58
C LEU A 125 23.30 -15.61 2.26
N GLY A 126 24.19 -14.72 1.83
CA GLY A 126 25.47 -14.44 2.48
C GLY A 126 26.33 -15.69 2.62
N ASN A 127 26.78 -15.95 3.85
CA ASN A 127 27.64 -17.08 4.18
C ASN A 127 26.87 -18.30 4.72
N GLY A 128 25.56 -18.36 4.53
CA GLY A 128 24.72 -19.47 4.98
C GLY A 128 24.35 -19.48 6.47
N TYR A 129 24.91 -18.56 7.27
CA TYR A 129 24.52 -18.40 8.67
C TYR A 129 23.41 -17.36 8.81
N SER A 130 22.37 -17.72 9.56
CA SER A 130 21.30 -16.82 9.95
C SER A 130 21.79 -15.74 10.92
N ARG A 131 21.00 -14.67 11.08
CA ARG A 131 21.23 -13.67 12.14
C ARG A 131 21.04 -14.30 13.53
N THR A 132 20.09 -15.23 13.66
CA THR A 132 19.78 -15.95 14.91
C THR A 132 20.98 -16.74 15.43
N GLU A 133 21.68 -17.47 14.56
CA GLU A 133 22.88 -18.22 14.95
C GLU A 133 24.05 -17.33 15.40
N LYS A 134 24.07 -16.07 14.96
CA LYS A 134 25.11 -15.10 15.36
C LYS A 134 24.76 -14.34 16.65
N ASP A 135 23.50 -14.34 17.03
CA ASP A 135 23.02 -13.70 18.25
C ASP A 135 23.10 -14.69 19.42
N LEU A 136 24.05 -14.46 20.32
CA LEU A 136 24.27 -15.29 21.51
C LEU A 136 23.12 -15.22 22.52
N THR A 137 22.21 -14.24 22.36
CA THR A 137 21.05 -14.05 23.24
C THR A 137 19.77 -14.65 22.65
N ALA A 138 19.80 -15.10 21.39
CA ALA A 138 18.62 -15.61 20.71
C ALA A 138 18.32 -17.07 21.08
N ASP A 139 17.03 -17.41 21.12
CA ASP A 139 16.58 -18.79 21.13
C ASP A 139 16.73 -19.40 19.73
N TRP A 140 17.65 -20.35 19.58
CA TRP A 140 17.91 -21.02 18.31
C TRP A 140 16.81 -22.03 17.94
N ALA A 141 16.01 -22.47 18.91
CA ALA A 141 14.92 -23.42 18.73
C ALA A 141 13.54 -22.75 18.61
N TYR A 142 13.49 -21.44 18.30
CA TYR A 142 12.26 -20.63 18.24
C TYR A 142 11.14 -21.19 17.34
N TYR A 143 11.47 -22.08 16.39
CA TYR A 143 10.52 -22.72 15.49
C TYR A 143 9.76 -23.89 16.14
N ILE A 144 10.19 -24.38 17.31
CA ILE A 144 9.47 -25.38 18.12
C ILE A 144 8.50 -24.62 19.04
N ARG A 145 7.19 -24.74 18.78
CA ARG A 145 6.14 -23.99 19.49
C ARG A 145 5.08 -24.91 20.08
N ASN A 146 4.53 -24.53 21.22
CA ASN A 146 3.41 -25.24 21.88
C ASN A 146 2.03 -24.81 21.37
N GLU A 147 1.92 -23.59 20.84
CA GLU A 147 0.70 -23.03 20.27
C GLU A 147 1.02 -22.17 19.04
N ASP A 148 0.00 -21.85 18.24
CA ASP A 148 0.16 -20.98 17.07
C ASP A 148 -0.21 -19.53 17.42
N ASP A 149 0.82 -18.75 17.72
CA ASP A 149 0.79 -17.32 18.01
C ASP A 149 1.13 -16.45 16.76
N GLY A 150 1.20 -17.08 15.59
CA GLY A 150 1.59 -16.42 14.36
C GLY A 150 0.58 -15.35 13.90
N PRO A 151 1.03 -14.29 13.22
CA PRO A 151 0.11 -13.35 12.59
C PRO A 151 -0.74 -14.05 11.54
N TYR A 152 -1.96 -13.57 11.32
CA TYR A 152 -2.83 -14.14 10.29
C TYR A 152 -2.18 -14.05 8.90
N LEU A 153 -1.99 -15.19 8.25
CA LEU A 153 -1.36 -15.26 6.93
C LEU A 153 -2.25 -14.70 5.81
N SER A 154 -3.58 -14.81 5.94
CA SER A 154 -4.49 -14.32 4.93
C SER A 154 -4.76 -12.81 5.10
N ARG A 155 -4.68 -12.08 3.99
CA ARG A 155 -5.02 -10.65 3.93
C ARG A 155 -6.41 -10.38 4.49
N GLY A 156 -7.40 -11.19 4.13
CA GLY A 156 -8.77 -11.04 4.62
C GLY A 156 -8.90 -11.18 6.14
N LYS A 157 -8.19 -12.12 6.78
CA LYS A 157 -8.22 -12.24 8.25
C LYS A 157 -7.51 -11.06 8.92
N ARG A 158 -6.36 -10.62 8.39
CA ARG A 158 -5.65 -9.42 8.89
C ARG A 158 -6.55 -8.18 8.83
N THR A 159 -7.18 -7.93 7.68
CA THR A 159 -8.12 -6.81 7.53
C THR A 159 -9.31 -6.93 8.47
N LYS A 160 -9.91 -8.12 8.61
CA LYS A 160 -11.04 -8.35 9.51
C LYS A 160 -10.73 -7.97 10.96
N VAL A 161 -9.54 -8.35 11.43
CA VAL A 161 -9.08 -8.05 12.80
C VAL A 161 -8.78 -6.56 12.95
N LEU A 162 -8.04 -5.98 12.00
CA LEU A 162 -7.70 -4.55 12.01
C LEU A 162 -8.95 -3.66 11.99
N SER A 163 -9.91 -3.99 11.14
CA SER A 163 -11.15 -3.23 10.97
C SER A 163 -12.21 -3.57 12.04
N LYS A 164 -11.91 -4.48 12.96
CA LYS A 164 -12.87 -5.03 13.94
C LYS A 164 -14.18 -5.46 13.27
N SER A 165 -14.10 -6.06 12.09
CA SER A 165 -15.28 -6.38 11.29
C SER A 165 -16.17 -7.38 12.03
N GLY A 166 -17.43 -6.99 12.24
CA GLY A 166 -18.44 -7.77 12.97
C GLY A 166 -18.66 -7.31 14.42
N THR A 167 -17.91 -6.32 14.92
CA THR A 167 -18.13 -5.81 16.29
C THR A 167 -19.20 -4.71 16.37
N VAL A 168 -19.59 -4.11 15.24
CA VAL A 168 -20.64 -3.09 15.18
C VAL A 168 -21.92 -3.75 14.69
N THR A 169 -22.96 -3.74 15.52
CA THR A 169 -24.31 -4.16 15.14
C THR A 169 -25.01 -3.03 14.38
N ARG A 170 -25.50 -3.31 13.16
CA ARG A 170 -26.38 -2.35 12.46
C ARG A 170 -27.77 -2.43 13.09
N SER A 171 -28.21 -1.36 13.73
CA SER A 171 -29.64 -1.12 13.97
C SER A 171 -30.37 -1.08 12.63
N SER A 172 -31.55 -1.70 12.56
CA SER A 172 -32.45 -1.65 11.39
C SER A 172 -32.91 -0.23 11.07
N ASP A 173 -32.86 0.67 12.06
CA ASP A 173 -33.25 2.06 11.93
C ASP A 173 -31.97 2.91 11.90
N GLY A 174 -31.68 3.52 10.75
CA GLY A 174 -30.41 4.16 10.40
C GLY A 174 -30.01 5.42 11.19
N ILE A 175 -30.25 5.47 12.50
CA ILE A 175 -29.86 6.57 13.39
C ILE A 175 -28.79 6.07 14.36
N PHE A 176 -27.59 6.64 14.26
CA PHE A 176 -26.46 6.34 15.13
C PHE A 176 -26.55 7.19 16.41
N PHE A 177 -26.63 6.53 17.57
CA PHE A 177 -26.23 7.15 18.83
C PHE A 177 -24.78 6.76 19.13
N ILE A 178 -23.91 7.77 19.26
CA ILE A 178 -22.60 7.59 19.87
C ILE A 178 -22.86 7.35 21.35
N PRO A 179 -22.45 6.21 21.95
CA PRO A 179 -22.60 6.03 23.39
C PRO A 179 -21.69 7.04 24.09
N SER A 180 -22.29 7.93 24.88
CA SER A 180 -21.56 8.77 25.84
C SER A 180 -20.91 7.87 26.89
N SER A 181 -19.66 8.19 27.21
CA SER A 181 -18.82 7.63 28.28
C SER A 181 -19.54 7.36 29.58
#